data_AF-A0A434WJ23-F1
#
_entry.id   AF-A0A434WJ23-F1
#
_cell.length_a   1.000
_cell.length_b   1.000
_cell.length_c   1.000
_cell.angle_alpha   90.00
_cell.angle_beta   90.00
_cell.angle_gamma   90.00
#
_symmetry.space_group_name_H-M   'P 1'
#
loop_
_entity.id
_entity.type
_entity.pdbx_description
1 polymer ?
#
loop_
_entity_poly.entity_id
_entity_poly.type
_entity_poly.pdbx_seq_one_letter_code
_entity_poly.pdbx_strand_id
1 'polypeptide(L)'
;MRGLSMAKKSKVAQGELAYYAAMVPLQGLLPINVGLKPAREETMISALGSPEMPLTIQDQPDRASPLVKALKVTERLSINAAPTGIKPAIASLAGILKDAFAQEDQAGHDLESVLDDDGMLAVRYRRPTNGHPSTKISNHSWGTAIDFRLVGHDPPANTHGMIPRFIAVLLPFFNGAGWYSGISFSDTMHFEVADDTIHKWATDGALKP
;
A
#
# COMPACT_ATOMS: atom_id res chain seq x y z
N MET A 1 -11.20 37.40 -13.00
CA MET A 1 -11.97 36.35 -12.30
C MET A 1 -11.22 35.00 -12.16
N ARG A 2 -9.89 34.97 -11.89
CA ARG A 2 -9.15 33.70 -11.72
C ARG A 2 -8.92 33.27 -10.24
N GLY A 3 -9.12 34.17 -9.27
CA GLY A 3 -8.85 33.90 -7.84
C GLY A 3 -9.96 33.14 -7.09
N LEU A 4 -11.23 33.30 -7.49
CA LEU A 4 -12.37 32.69 -6.78
C LEU A 4 -12.44 31.15 -6.94
N SER A 5 -11.90 30.62 -8.05
CA SER A 5 -11.90 29.18 -8.37
C SER A 5 -10.84 28.41 -7.57
N MET A 6 -9.65 28.99 -7.39
CA MET A 6 -8.54 28.38 -6.64
C MET A 6 -8.86 28.25 -5.15
N ALA A 7 -9.43 29.29 -4.54
CA ALA A 7 -9.82 29.26 -3.13
C ALA A 7 -10.95 28.27 -2.83
N LYS A 8 -11.84 28.02 -3.80
CA LYS A 8 -12.90 27.01 -3.65
C LYS A 8 -12.32 25.60 -3.76
N LYS A 9 -11.40 25.36 -4.70
CA LYS A 9 -10.67 24.07 -4.82
C LYS A 9 -9.81 23.77 -3.59
N SER A 10 -9.12 24.78 -3.02
CA SER A 10 -8.31 24.56 -1.83
C SER A 10 -9.14 24.29 -0.57
N LYS A 11 -10.32 24.90 -0.44
CA LYS A 11 -11.25 24.61 0.66
C LYS A 11 -11.91 23.24 0.55
N VAL A 12 -12.25 22.80 -0.66
CA VAL A 12 -12.73 21.43 -0.91
C VAL A 12 -11.64 20.43 -0.49
N ALA A 13 -10.40 20.60 -0.95
CA ALA A 13 -9.29 19.74 -0.56
C ALA A 13 -9.03 19.72 0.96
N GLN A 14 -9.17 20.86 1.67
CA GLN A 14 -9.07 20.89 3.13
C GLN A 14 -10.22 20.14 3.84
N GLY A 15 -11.44 20.22 3.29
CA GLY A 15 -12.60 19.46 3.78
C GLY A 15 -12.39 17.95 3.63
N GLU A 16 -11.93 17.52 2.45
CA GLU A 16 -11.60 16.12 2.18
C GLU A 16 -10.49 15.60 3.10
N LEU A 17 -9.40 16.37 3.26
CA LEU A 17 -8.32 16.00 4.17
C LEU A 17 -8.82 15.78 5.60
N ALA A 18 -9.64 16.70 6.13
CA ALA A 18 -10.21 16.56 7.46
C ALA A 18 -11.17 15.35 7.57
N TYR A 19 -11.97 15.10 6.54
CA TYR A 19 -12.88 13.96 6.48
C TYR A 19 -12.14 12.63 6.49
N TYR A 20 -11.10 12.49 5.65
CA TYR A 20 -10.33 11.27 5.48
C TYR A 20 -9.31 11.01 6.60
N ALA A 21 -8.81 12.07 7.24
CA ALA A 21 -7.96 11.96 8.43
C ALA A 21 -8.76 11.62 9.69
N ALA A 22 -10.08 11.77 9.68
CA ALA A 22 -10.90 11.48 10.85
C ALA A 22 -10.76 10.01 11.27
N MET A 23 -10.50 9.80 12.56
CA MET A 23 -10.36 8.47 13.15
C MET A 23 -11.74 7.81 13.30
N VAL A 24 -11.86 6.56 12.84
CA VAL A 24 -13.07 5.74 12.93
C VAL A 24 -12.78 4.41 13.65
N PRO A 25 -13.77 3.82 14.34
CA PRO A 25 -13.58 2.53 15.02
C PRO A 25 -13.32 1.39 14.04
N LEU A 26 -12.22 0.64 14.22
CA LEU A 26 -11.93 -0.58 13.46
C LEU A 26 -12.98 -1.68 13.68
N GLN A 27 -13.63 -1.67 14.86
CA GLN A 27 -14.58 -2.71 15.27
C GLN A 27 -15.73 -2.94 14.27
N GLY A 28 -16.14 -1.89 13.54
CA GLY A 28 -17.20 -1.99 12.52
C GLY A 28 -16.77 -2.68 11.22
N LEU A 29 -15.46 -2.90 11.01
CA LEU A 29 -14.88 -3.52 9.81
C LEU A 29 -14.40 -4.95 10.07
N LEU A 30 -14.38 -5.40 11.32
CA LEU A 30 -13.95 -6.75 11.66
C LEU A 30 -15.04 -7.77 11.24
N PRO A 31 -14.63 -8.99 10.80
CA PRO A 31 -13.25 -9.44 10.63
C PRO A 31 -12.57 -8.91 9.36
N ILE A 32 -11.27 -8.61 9.47
CA ILE A 32 -10.40 -8.25 8.33
C ILE A 32 -9.50 -9.43 7.96
N ASN A 33 -8.94 -9.40 6.75
CA ASN A 33 -8.02 -10.42 6.20
C ASN A 33 -8.62 -11.85 6.18
N VAL A 34 -9.95 -11.98 6.10
CA VAL A 34 -10.62 -13.29 6.12
C VAL A 34 -10.14 -14.15 4.93
N GLY A 35 -9.57 -15.32 5.25
CA GLY A 35 -9.05 -16.24 4.23
C GLY A 35 -7.72 -15.81 3.59
N LEU A 36 -7.11 -14.72 4.05
CA LEU A 36 -5.82 -14.23 3.57
C LEU A 36 -4.72 -14.51 4.59
N LYS A 37 -3.50 -14.73 4.10
CA LYS A 37 -2.30 -14.90 4.92
C LYS A 37 -1.28 -13.83 4.56
N PRO A 38 -0.52 -13.30 5.54
CA PRO A 38 0.58 -12.40 5.25
C PRO A 38 1.63 -13.10 4.38
N ALA A 39 2.23 -12.37 3.45
CA ALA A 39 3.22 -12.94 2.54
C ALA A 39 4.49 -13.34 3.29
N ARG A 40 4.93 -14.57 3.06
CA ARG A 40 6.11 -15.15 3.72
C ARG A 40 7.37 -14.83 2.92
N GLU A 41 8.46 -14.58 3.64
CA GLU A 41 9.78 -14.33 3.04
C GLU A 41 10.18 -15.49 2.11
N GLU A 42 9.92 -16.73 2.50
CA GLU A 42 10.21 -17.91 1.68
C GLU A 42 9.40 -17.94 0.38
N THR A 43 8.12 -17.54 0.43
CA THR A 43 7.27 -17.41 -0.75
C THR A 43 7.82 -16.35 -1.70
N MET A 44 8.18 -15.19 -1.16
CA MET A 44 8.71 -14.07 -1.94
C MET A 44 10.04 -14.43 -2.61
N ILE A 45 10.96 -15.08 -1.89
CA ILE A 45 12.23 -15.54 -2.45
C ILE A 45 12.00 -16.58 -3.55
N SER A 46 11.08 -17.53 -3.34
CA SER A 46 10.77 -18.58 -4.32
C SER A 46 10.14 -18.00 -5.60
N ALA A 47 9.20 -17.06 -5.46
CA ALA A 47 8.44 -16.51 -6.58
C ALA A 47 9.16 -15.38 -7.32
N LEU A 48 9.89 -14.53 -6.60
CA LEU A 48 10.46 -13.28 -7.12
C LEU A 48 11.98 -13.20 -7.00
N GLY A 49 12.63 -14.19 -6.37
CA GLY A 49 14.07 -14.21 -6.14
C GLY A 49 14.51 -13.38 -4.94
N SER A 50 15.66 -13.73 -4.36
CA SER A 50 16.25 -12.95 -3.27
C SER A 50 16.83 -11.63 -3.79
N PRO A 51 16.69 -10.52 -3.04
CA PRO A 51 17.56 -9.36 -3.16
C PRO A 51 19.04 -9.73 -2.97
N GLU A 52 19.93 -8.88 -3.45
CA GLU A 52 21.37 -9.03 -3.26
C GLU A 52 21.76 -8.69 -1.80
N MET A 53 22.24 -9.69 -1.07
CA MET A 53 22.62 -9.57 0.34
C MET A 53 24.06 -9.04 0.51
N PRO A 54 24.40 -8.41 1.65
CA PRO A 54 23.52 -8.07 2.78
C PRO A 54 22.65 -6.84 2.51
N LEU A 55 21.52 -6.75 3.21
CA LEU A 55 20.68 -5.54 3.23
C LEU A 55 20.98 -4.67 4.46
N THR A 56 20.43 -3.45 4.44
CA THR A 56 20.34 -2.55 5.60
C THR A 56 18.88 -2.17 5.82
N ILE A 57 18.60 -1.33 6.82
CA ILE A 57 17.25 -0.78 7.05
C ILE A 57 16.92 0.42 6.14
N GLN A 58 17.90 0.89 5.36
CA GLN A 58 17.71 1.93 4.35
C GLN A 58 17.39 1.29 3.01
N ASP A 59 16.62 1.99 2.18
CA ASP A 59 16.30 1.54 0.84
C ASP A 59 17.56 1.44 -0.04
N GLN A 60 17.67 0.33 -0.78
CA GLN A 60 18.80 -0.01 -1.65
C GLN A 60 18.28 -0.57 -2.98
N PRO A 61 17.64 0.25 -3.83
CA PRO A 61 16.91 -0.22 -5.01
C PRO A 61 17.77 -1.05 -5.98
N ASP A 62 19.08 -0.78 -6.05
CA ASP A 62 20.02 -1.53 -6.90
C ASP A 62 20.20 -2.99 -6.47
N ARG A 63 19.84 -3.33 -5.22
CA ARG A 63 19.89 -4.70 -4.68
C ARG A 63 18.64 -5.52 -4.97
N ALA A 64 17.64 -4.98 -5.68
CA ALA A 64 16.47 -5.75 -6.09
C ALA A 64 16.86 -7.01 -6.87
N SER A 65 16.07 -8.08 -6.73
CA SER A 65 16.30 -9.31 -7.50
C SER A 65 16.16 -9.05 -9.01
N PRO A 66 16.79 -9.87 -9.88
CA PRO A 66 16.68 -9.70 -11.33
C PRO A 66 15.24 -9.67 -11.85
N LEU A 67 14.36 -10.51 -11.28
CA LEU A 67 12.97 -10.58 -11.70
C LEU A 67 12.17 -9.35 -11.25
N VAL A 68 12.38 -8.86 -10.02
CA VAL A 68 11.77 -7.60 -9.56
C VAL A 68 12.21 -6.44 -10.46
N LYS A 69 13.51 -6.37 -10.83
CA LYS A 69 14.02 -5.36 -11.76
C LYS A 69 13.33 -5.44 -13.13
N ALA A 70 13.12 -6.65 -13.65
CA ALA A 70 12.47 -6.86 -14.94
C ALA A 70 10.98 -6.51 -14.93
N LEU A 71 10.29 -6.76 -13.82
CA LEU A 71 8.85 -6.50 -13.66
C LEU A 71 8.54 -5.08 -13.17
N LYS A 72 9.54 -4.33 -12.72
CA LYS A 72 9.36 -3.01 -12.10
C LYS A 72 8.69 -2.03 -13.06
N VAL A 73 7.62 -1.40 -12.60
CA VAL A 73 6.92 -0.31 -13.28
C VAL A 73 6.51 0.76 -12.28
N THR A 74 6.46 2.00 -12.74
CA THR A 74 5.88 3.13 -12.00
C THR A 74 4.62 3.55 -12.73
N GLU A 75 3.51 3.62 -12.02
CA GLU A 75 2.23 4.08 -12.58
C GLU A 75 1.63 5.13 -11.67
N ARG A 76 1.10 6.20 -12.27
CA ARG A 76 0.39 7.23 -11.52
C ARG A 76 -1.05 6.81 -11.35
N LEU A 77 -1.43 6.56 -10.10
CA LEU A 77 -2.73 6.01 -9.74
C LEU A 77 -3.67 7.05 -9.12
N SER A 78 -3.14 8.20 -8.68
CA SER A 78 -3.93 9.38 -8.32
C SER A 78 -3.17 10.66 -8.69
N ILE A 79 -3.70 11.81 -8.30
CA ILE A 79 -3.02 13.10 -8.46
C ILE A 79 -1.68 13.11 -7.69
N ASN A 80 -1.62 12.43 -6.53
CA ASN A 80 -0.48 12.49 -5.62
C ASN A 80 0.32 11.17 -5.58
N ALA A 81 -0.32 10.03 -5.80
CA ALA A 81 0.31 8.71 -5.72
C ALA A 81 0.85 8.23 -7.07
N ALA A 82 2.13 7.88 -7.10
CA ALA A 82 2.81 7.29 -8.26
C ALA A 82 3.76 6.15 -7.83
N PRO A 83 3.21 5.08 -7.23
CA PRO A 83 4.02 4.02 -6.65
C PRO A 83 4.83 3.28 -7.71
N THR A 84 6.00 2.81 -7.30
CA THR A 84 6.86 1.92 -8.10
C THR A 84 6.79 0.52 -7.49
N GLY A 85 6.37 -0.47 -8.28
CA GLY A 85 6.21 -1.85 -7.84
C GLY A 85 6.36 -2.84 -8.99
N ILE A 86 6.06 -4.12 -8.76
CA ILE A 86 6.02 -5.09 -9.87
C ILE A 86 4.72 -4.94 -10.66
N LYS A 87 4.79 -5.15 -11.98
CA LYS A 87 3.66 -5.02 -12.91
C LYS A 87 2.34 -5.64 -12.42
N PRO A 88 2.26 -6.89 -11.94
CA PRO A 88 0.99 -7.45 -11.47
C PRO A 88 0.46 -6.76 -10.21
N ALA A 89 1.33 -6.34 -9.30
CA ALA A 89 0.92 -5.62 -8.10
C ALA A 89 0.41 -4.21 -8.43
N ILE A 90 1.07 -3.50 -9.34
CA ILE A 90 0.62 -2.19 -9.83
C ILE A 90 -0.73 -2.32 -10.56
N ALA A 91 -0.90 -3.33 -11.43
CA ALA A 91 -2.17 -3.55 -12.11
C ALA A 91 -3.32 -3.88 -11.14
N SER A 92 -3.07 -4.71 -10.12
CA SER A 92 -4.03 -4.98 -9.06
C SER A 92 -4.37 -3.72 -8.28
N LEU A 93 -3.36 -2.90 -7.95
CA LEU A 93 -3.54 -1.67 -7.19
C LEU A 93 -4.34 -0.63 -7.98
N ALA A 94 -4.11 -0.50 -9.29
CA ALA A 94 -4.88 0.38 -10.16
C ALA A 94 -6.38 0.03 -10.15
N GLY A 95 -6.72 -1.26 -10.17
CA GLY A 95 -8.10 -1.72 -10.04
C GLY A 95 -8.72 -1.36 -8.68
N ILE A 96 -8.00 -1.65 -7.59
CA ILE A 96 -8.42 -1.34 -6.21
C ILE A 96 -8.72 0.15 -6.04
N LEU A 97 -7.78 1.02 -6.45
CA LEU A 97 -7.93 2.46 -6.27
C LEU A 97 -9.02 3.03 -7.17
N LYS A 98 -9.15 2.55 -8.41
CA LYS A 98 -10.25 2.93 -9.30
C LYS A 98 -11.61 2.66 -8.66
N ASP A 99 -11.81 1.47 -8.09
CA ASP A 99 -13.08 1.09 -7.50
C ASP A 99 -13.35 1.88 -6.20
N ALA A 100 -12.32 2.08 -5.37
CA ALA A 100 -12.44 2.89 -4.15
C ALA A 100 -12.78 4.36 -4.46
N PHE A 101 -12.11 4.98 -5.43
CA PHE A 101 -12.39 6.36 -5.82
C PHE A 101 -13.80 6.53 -6.40
N ALA A 102 -14.23 5.59 -7.24
CA ALA A 102 -15.59 5.60 -7.79
C ALA A 102 -16.65 5.48 -6.68
N GLN A 103 -16.42 4.67 -5.65
CA GLN A 103 -17.34 4.56 -4.52
C GLN A 103 -17.41 5.85 -3.71
N GLU A 104 -16.27 6.47 -3.42
CA GLU A 104 -16.23 7.72 -2.64
C GLU A 104 -16.83 8.91 -3.40
N ASP A 105 -16.61 9.01 -4.71
CA ASP A 105 -17.24 10.04 -5.56
C ASP A 105 -18.77 9.92 -5.53
N GLN A 106 -19.30 8.69 -5.59
CA GLN A 106 -20.74 8.44 -5.44
C GLN A 106 -21.28 8.83 -4.05
N ALA A 107 -20.44 8.75 -3.01
CA ALA A 107 -20.77 9.19 -1.67
C ALA A 107 -20.61 10.72 -1.47
N GLY A 108 -20.16 11.45 -2.49
CA GLY A 108 -19.94 12.90 -2.46
C GLY A 108 -18.61 13.32 -1.84
N HIS A 109 -17.61 12.44 -1.84
CA HIS A 109 -16.26 12.68 -1.34
C HIS A 109 -15.21 12.44 -2.43
N ASP A 110 -14.01 13.00 -2.27
CA ASP A 110 -12.94 12.97 -3.29
C ASP A 110 -11.63 12.45 -2.69
N LEU A 111 -11.57 11.13 -2.48
CA LEU A 111 -10.38 10.44 -1.98
C LEU A 111 -9.18 10.59 -2.94
N GLU A 112 -9.42 10.57 -4.25
CA GLU A 112 -8.36 10.65 -5.27
C GLU A 112 -7.52 11.93 -5.11
N SER A 113 -8.17 13.04 -4.75
CA SER A 113 -7.50 14.34 -4.59
C SER A 113 -6.56 14.42 -3.38
N VAL A 114 -6.73 13.55 -2.37
CA VAL A 114 -6.01 13.63 -1.10
C VAL A 114 -5.18 12.40 -0.75
N LEU A 115 -5.43 11.25 -1.40
CA LEU A 115 -4.66 10.03 -1.17
C LEU A 115 -3.27 10.16 -1.81
N ASP A 116 -2.25 9.82 -1.01
CA ASP A 116 -0.84 9.80 -1.39
C ASP A 116 -0.22 8.44 -0.97
N ASP A 117 0.87 8.04 -1.63
CA ASP A 117 1.62 6.84 -1.24
C ASP A 117 2.86 7.22 -0.41
N ASP A 118 3.25 6.34 0.52
CA ASP A 118 4.51 6.43 1.28
C ASP A 118 5.50 5.34 0.84
N GLY A 119 5.43 4.96 -0.44
CA GLY A 119 6.35 4.02 -1.07
C GLY A 119 5.83 2.59 -1.17
N MET A 120 6.17 1.95 -2.29
CA MET A 120 5.85 0.56 -2.59
C MET A 120 7.11 -0.30 -2.67
N LEU A 121 7.96 -0.10 -3.67
CA LEU A 121 9.27 -0.75 -3.74
C LEU A 121 10.27 -0.04 -2.82
N ALA A 122 10.72 -0.74 -1.78
CA ALA A 122 11.83 -0.34 -0.92
C ALA A 122 12.63 -1.58 -0.50
N VAL A 123 13.84 -1.74 -1.02
CA VAL A 123 14.70 -2.93 -0.87
C VAL A 123 15.55 -2.82 0.39
N ARG A 124 15.06 -3.43 1.47
CA ARG A 124 15.63 -3.28 2.82
C ARG A 124 15.21 -4.42 3.76
N TYR A 125 15.94 -4.56 4.86
CA TYR A 125 15.41 -5.24 6.04
C TYR A 125 14.25 -4.45 6.65
N ARG A 126 13.35 -5.16 7.34
CA ARG A 126 12.28 -4.53 8.13
C ARG A 126 12.89 -3.53 9.12
N ARG A 127 12.20 -2.42 9.38
CA ARG A 127 12.63 -1.48 10.42
C ARG A 127 12.53 -2.16 11.80
N PRO A 128 13.44 -1.85 12.74
CA PRO A 128 13.35 -2.34 14.11
C PRO A 128 12.00 -1.99 14.74
N THR A 129 11.33 -2.97 15.35
CA THR A 129 10.08 -2.75 16.11
C THR A 129 10.33 -2.70 17.62
N ASN A 130 11.50 -3.15 18.08
CA ASN A 130 11.86 -3.28 19.50
C ASN A 130 13.28 -2.76 19.81
N GLY A 131 13.85 -1.93 18.93
CA GLY A 131 15.20 -1.37 19.09
C GLY A 131 16.34 -2.28 18.60
N HIS A 132 16.07 -3.53 18.20
CA HIS A 132 17.06 -4.42 17.60
C HIS A 132 16.98 -4.44 16.07
N PRO A 133 18.12 -4.42 15.35
CA PRO A 133 18.12 -4.58 13.89
C PRO A 133 17.40 -5.86 13.47
N SER A 134 16.44 -5.74 12.55
CA SER A 134 15.80 -6.90 11.95
C SER A 134 16.75 -7.54 10.93
N THR A 135 16.71 -8.88 10.86
CA THR A 135 17.34 -9.66 9.80
C THR A 135 16.32 -10.17 8.77
N LYS A 136 15.04 -9.83 8.94
CA LYS A 136 13.95 -10.19 8.02
C LYS A 136 13.83 -9.18 6.91
N ILE A 137 13.69 -9.66 5.68
CA ILE A 137 13.49 -8.84 4.50
C ILE A 137 12.09 -8.23 4.56
N SER A 138 11.98 -6.95 4.20
CA SER A 138 10.68 -6.28 4.10
C SER A 138 9.95 -6.73 2.84
N ASN A 139 8.63 -6.93 2.90
CA ASN A 139 7.83 -7.28 1.72
C ASN A 139 7.82 -6.14 0.65
N HIS A 140 8.12 -4.91 1.06
CA HIS A 140 8.43 -3.82 0.13
C HIS A 140 9.63 -4.11 -0.79
N SER A 141 10.54 -5.02 -0.41
CA SER A 141 11.75 -5.31 -1.21
C SER A 141 11.45 -5.97 -2.55
N TRP A 142 10.23 -6.46 -2.72
CA TRP A 142 9.76 -7.05 -3.97
C TRP A 142 8.72 -6.20 -4.68
N GLY A 143 8.41 -4.99 -4.19
CA GLY A 143 7.41 -4.13 -4.79
C GLY A 143 6.00 -4.73 -4.76
N THR A 144 5.68 -5.47 -3.69
CA THR A 144 4.39 -6.13 -3.44
C THR A 144 3.72 -5.68 -2.15
N ALA A 145 4.25 -4.64 -1.53
CA ALA A 145 3.66 -3.99 -0.37
C ALA A 145 3.68 -2.47 -0.58
N ILE A 146 2.71 -1.76 -0.04
CA ILE A 146 2.55 -0.33 -0.18
C ILE A 146 2.06 0.26 1.14
N ASP A 147 2.61 1.42 1.49
CA ASP A 147 2.15 2.23 2.59
C ASP A 147 1.39 3.44 2.03
N PHE A 148 0.29 3.84 2.68
CA PHE A 148 -0.49 5.02 2.29
C PHE A 148 -0.47 6.13 3.34
N ARG A 149 -0.66 7.35 2.84
CA ARG A 149 -0.87 8.55 3.67
C ARG A 149 -1.83 9.50 2.99
N LEU A 150 -2.07 10.64 3.63
CA LEU A 150 -2.76 11.76 3.02
C LEU A 150 -1.74 12.86 2.70
N VAL A 151 -2.01 13.65 1.66
CA VAL A 151 -1.14 14.77 1.27
C VAL A 151 -0.87 15.68 2.46
N GLY A 152 0.41 15.90 2.78
CA GLY A 152 0.83 16.77 3.87
C GLY A 152 0.69 16.19 5.28
N HIS A 153 0.39 14.89 5.40
CA HIS A 153 0.32 14.17 6.67
C HIS A 153 1.34 13.03 6.69
N ASP A 154 1.91 12.77 7.87
CA ASP A 154 2.70 11.56 8.10
C ASP A 154 1.80 10.31 7.95
N PRO A 155 2.34 9.20 7.44
CA PRO A 155 1.59 7.97 7.33
C PRO A 155 1.19 7.44 8.72
N PRO A 156 -0.03 6.89 8.88
CA PRO A 156 -0.48 6.35 10.16
C PRO A 156 0.26 5.05 10.49
N ALA A 157 1.09 5.07 11.54
CA ALA A 157 1.78 3.88 12.04
C ALA A 157 0.81 2.93 12.79
N ASN A 158 0.97 2.72 14.09
CA ASN A 158 0.02 1.92 14.87
C ASN A 158 -1.09 2.81 15.45
N THR A 159 -2.33 2.65 14.99
CA THR A 159 -3.46 3.43 15.49
C THR A 159 -4.42 2.61 16.38
N HIS A 160 -4.06 1.36 16.68
CA HIS A 160 -4.83 0.46 17.56
C HIS A 160 -6.28 0.25 17.09
N GLY A 161 -7.27 0.44 17.99
CA GLY A 161 -8.69 0.19 17.71
C GLY A 161 -9.38 1.29 16.89
N MET A 162 -8.67 2.37 16.56
CA MET A 162 -9.16 3.47 15.74
C MET A 162 -8.27 3.57 14.52
N ILE A 163 -8.82 3.73 13.32
CA ILE A 163 -8.02 3.90 12.09
C ILE A 163 -8.47 5.15 11.35
N PRO A 164 -7.59 5.80 10.55
CA PRO A 164 -8.03 6.89 9.70
C PRO A 164 -9.09 6.42 8.70
N ARG A 165 -10.06 7.27 8.40
CA ARG A 165 -11.16 6.94 7.49
C ARG A 165 -10.69 6.47 6.12
N PHE A 166 -9.63 7.05 5.56
CA PHE A 166 -9.13 6.58 4.25
C PHE A 166 -8.68 5.11 4.29
N ILE A 167 -8.06 4.66 5.39
CA ILE A 167 -7.69 3.24 5.58
C ILE A 167 -8.96 2.38 5.69
N ALA A 168 -9.97 2.85 6.44
CA ALA A 168 -11.26 2.17 6.55
C ALA A 168 -11.95 1.97 5.20
N VAL A 169 -11.89 2.98 4.31
CA VAL A 169 -12.42 2.92 2.95
C VAL A 169 -11.67 1.91 2.09
N LEU A 170 -10.33 1.92 2.13
CA LEU A 170 -9.50 1.06 1.27
C LEU A 170 -9.56 -0.41 1.69
N LEU A 171 -9.68 -0.70 2.98
CA LEU A 171 -9.56 -2.04 3.55
C LEU A 171 -10.39 -3.13 2.85
N PRO A 172 -11.71 -2.98 2.63
CA PRO A 172 -12.51 -4.01 1.95
C PRO A 172 -12.07 -4.25 0.51
N PHE A 173 -11.64 -3.22 -0.23
CA PHE A 173 -11.15 -3.37 -1.60
C PHE A 173 -9.83 -4.14 -1.66
N PHE A 174 -8.90 -3.82 -0.76
CA PHE A 174 -7.63 -4.54 -0.65
C PHE A 174 -7.86 -6.01 -0.29
N ASN A 175 -8.66 -6.30 0.74
CA ASN A 175 -8.96 -7.69 1.10
C ASN A 175 -9.69 -8.43 -0.03
N GLY A 176 -10.65 -7.81 -0.70
CA GLY A 176 -11.35 -8.40 -1.84
C GLY A 176 -10.43 -8.72 -3.02
N ALA A 177 -9.37 -7.93 -3.22
CA ALA A 177 -8.37 -8.13 -4.28
C ALA A 177 -7.22 -9.07 -3.88
N GLY A 178 -7.28 -9.70 -2.71
CA GLY A 178 -6.24 -10.62 -2.25
C GLY A 178 -5.00 -9.92 -1.67
N TRP A 179 -5.18 -8.73 -1.10
CA TRP A 179 -4.16 -8.04 -0.31
C TRP A 179 -4.48 -8.12 1.19
N TYR A 180 -3.43 -8.35 1.96
CA TYR A 180 -3.44 -8.46 3.41
C TYR A 180 -3.15 -7.09 4.04
N SER A 181 -3.95 -6.70 5.02
CA SER A 181 -3.78 -5.45 5.78
C SER A 181 -2.85 -5.65 6.98
N GLY A 182 -1.89 -4.74 7.12
CA GLY A 182 -0.91 -4.71 8.22
C GLY A 182 -1.48 -4.33 9.58
N ILE A 183 -2.74 -3.88 9.66
CA ILE A 183 -3.43 -3.60 10.93
C ILE A 183 -3.33 -4.79 11.89
N SER A 184 -3.42 -6.02 11.37
CA SER A 184 -3.30 -7.26 12.16
C SER A 184 -1.94 -7.43 12.86
N PHE A 185 -0.90 -6.76 12.38
CA PHE A 185 0.43 -6.70 13.00
C PHE A 185 0.84 -5.26 13.37
N SER A 186 -0.14 -4.40 13.67
CA SER A 186 0.06 -3.04 14.19
C SER A 186 0.72 -2.06 13.21
N ASP A 187 0.46 -2.22 11.91
CA ASP A 187 0.95 -1.31 10.87
C ASP A 187 -0.24 -0.83 10.00
N THR A 188 -0.79 0.35 10.31
CA THR A 188 -2.11 0.79 9.81
C THR A 188 -2.05 1.25 8.36
N MET A 189 -0.96 1.93 7.98
CA MET A 189 -0.72 2.39 6.61
C MET A 189 -0.51 1.25 5.61
N HIS A 190 -0.15 0.07 6.09
CA HIS A 190 0.47 -0.98 5.32
C HIS A 190 -0.53 -1.96 4.70
N PHE A 191 -0.34 -2.23 3.41
CA PHE A 191 -0.97 -3.33 2.68
C PHE A 191 0.07 -4.12 1.90
N GLU A 192 -0.05 -5.44 1.90
CA GLU A 192 0.80 -6.33 1.12
C GLU A 192 -0.02 -7.35 0.34
N VAL A 193 0.44 -7.76 -0.83
CA VAL A 193 -0.18 -8.85 -1.58
C VAL A 193 -0.12 -10.12 -0.72
N ALA A 194 -1.25 -10.82 -0.54
CA ALA A 194 -1.31 -12.00 0.33
C ALA A 194 -0.47 -13.19 -0.23
N ASP A 195 -0.04 -14.09 0.65
CA ASP A 195 0.79 -15.26 0.30
C ASP A 195 0.18 -16.11 -0.83
N ASP A 196 -1.12 -16.41 -0.70
CA ASP A 196 -1.87 -17.22 -1.66
C ASP A 196 -2.02 -16.48 -3.02
N THR A 197 -2.08 -15.14 -3.01
CA THR A 197 -2.13 -14.31 -4.23
C THR A 197 -0.80 -14.33 -4.98
N ILE A 198 0.33 -14.26 -4.27
CA ILE A 198 1.66 -14.41 -4.89
C ILE A 198 1.82 -15.79 -5.52
N HIS A 199 1.42 -16.85 -4.82
CA HIS A 199 1.42 -18.21 -5.37
C HIS A 199 0.55 -18.34 -6.61
N LYS A 200 -0.64 -17.71 -6.60
CA LYS A 200 -1.52 -17.66 -7.77
C LYS A 200 -0.84 -16.97 -8.95
N TRP A 201 -0.27 -15.78 -8.75
CA TRP A 201 0.44 -15.07 -9.83
C TRP A 201 1.63 -15.85 -10.38
N ALA A 202 2.37 -16.56 -9.53
CA ALA A 202 3.46 -17.43 -9.96
C ALA A 202 2.94 -18.58 -10.85
N THR A 203 1.86 -19.24 -10.41
CA THR A 203 1.25 -20.38 -11.11
C THR A 203 0.62 -19.97 -12.44
N ASP A 204 -0.07 -18.83 -12.47
CA ASP A 204 -0.71 -18.28 -13.67
C ASP A 204 0.31 -17.67 -14.65
N GLY A 205 1.59 -17.59 -14.26
CA GLY A 205 2.66 -17.04 -15.10
C GLY A 205 2.70 -15.52 -15.16
N ALA A 206 2.00 -14.81 -14.27
CA ALA A 206 1.98 -13.36 -14.20
C ALA A 206 3.29 -12.75 -13.65
N LEU A 207 4.15 -13.55 -13.03
CA LEU A 207 5.50 -13.16 -12.55
C LEU A 207 6.61 -13.46 -13.56
N LYS A 208 6.30 -13.43 -14.86
CA LYS A 208 7.27 -13.58 -15.95
C LYS A 208 7.53 -12.21 -16.61
N PRO A 209 8.77 -11.90 -17.02
CA PRO A 209 9.09 -10.67 -17.73
C PRO A 209 8.25 -10.45 -18.99
#